data_AF-A0AB37N0Y0-F1
#
_entry.id   AF-A0AB37N0Y0-F1
#
_cell.length_a   1.000
_cell.length_b   1.000
_cell.length_c   1.000
_cell.angle_alpha   90.00
_cell.angle_beta   90.00
_cell.angle_gamma   90.00
#
_symmetry.space_group_name_H-M   'P 1'
#
loop_
_entity.id
_entity.type
_entity.pdbx_description
1 polymer ?
#
loop_
_entity_poly.entity_id
_entity_poly.type
_entity_poly.pdbx_seq_one_letter_code
_entity_poly.pdbx_strand_id
1 'polypeptide(L)'
;MWILIISLIALALVAATAGIIRNRKLQKKIDRGELDAMPEVQEVDAECCGQHEICERDSLLAAVSKQIEYYDDEELDKYIGTAPDAYTPEQEDEFRDVFYTMQDTDVAGWVRSLQLRGIALPDNIKDEVFLIIGERRLTPHS
;
A
#
# COMPACT_ATOMS: atom_id res chain seq x y z
N MET A 1 34.32 -13.31 -35.83
CA MET A 1 33.16 -14.15 -35.45
C MET A 1 33.32 -14.82 -34.09
N TRP A 2 34.44 -15.49 -33.80
CA TRP A 2 34.68 -16.13 -32.48
C TRP A 2 34.68 -15.18 -31.28
N ILE A 3 35.18 -13.95 -31.44
CA ILE A 3 35.20 -12.93 -30.38
C ILE A 3 33.78 -12.53 -29.94
N LEU A 4 32.83 -12.48 -30.88
CA LEU A 4 31.42 -12.18 -30.58
C LEU A 4 30.75 -13.32 -29.81
N ILE A 5 31.09 -14.56 -30.16
CA ILE A 5 30.57 -15.76 -29.48
C ILE A 5 31.11 -15.84 -28.05
N ILE A 6 32.41 -15.57 -27.85
CA ILE A 6 33.04 -15.58 -26.51
C ILE A 6 32.46 -14.44 -25.64
N SER A 7 32.24 -13.26 -26.22
CA SER A 7 31.62 -12.13 -25.53
C SER A 7 30.18 -12.44 -25.09
N LEU A 8 29.37 -13.05 -25.95
CA LEU A 8 27.99 -13.45 -25.63
C LEU A 8 27.94 -14.49 -24.51
N ILE A 9 28.84 -15.48 -24.54
CA ILE A 9 28.92 -16.50 -23.49
C ILE A 9 29.35 -15.87 -22.15
N ALA A 10 30.31 -14.95 -22.17
CA ALA A 10 30.74 -14.24 -20.97
C ALA A 10 29.60 -13.41 -20.36
N LEU A 11 28.84 -12.69 -21.19
CA LEU A 11 27.66 -11.93 -20.74
C LEU A 11 26.58 -12.83 -20.13
N ALA A 12 26.29 -13.98 -20.75
CA ALA A 12 25.32 -14.93 -20.22
C ALA A 12 25.73 -15.50 -18.86
N LEU A 13 27.02 -15.79 -18.66
CA LEU A 13 27.55 -16.26 -17.37
C LEU A 13 27.47 -15.20 -16.27
N VAL A 14 27.75 -13.94 -16.59
CA VAL A 14 27.63 -12.83 -15.64
C VAL A 14 26.16 -12.61 -15.25
N ALA A 15 25.23 -12.65 -16.21
CA ALA A 15 23.81 -12.52 -15.93
C ALA A 15 23.28 -13.69 -15.08
N ALA A 16 23.68 -14.92 -15.40
CA ALA A 16 23.28 -16.11 -14.64
C ALA A 16 23.82 -16.08 -13.21
N THR A 17 25.10 -15.69 -13.01
CA THR A 17 25.68 -15.60 -11.67
C THR A 17 25.04 -14.50 -10.83
N ALA A 18 24.77 -13.33 -11.41
CA ALA A 18 24.05 -12.24 -10.74
C ALA A 18 22.61 -12.65 -10.37
N GLY A 19 21.92 -13.34 -11.28
CA GLY A 19 20.57 -13.89 -11.05
C GLY A 19 20.53 -14.92 -9.92
N ILE A 20 21.49 -15.87 -9.90
CA ILE A 20 21.58 -16.88 -8.85
C ILE A 20 21.88 -16.24 -7.49
N ILE A 21 22.74 -15.22 -7.42
CA ILE A 21 23.05 -14.53 -6.14
C ILE A 21 21.82 -13.80 -5.60
N ARG A 22 21.06 -13.07 -6.45
CA ARG A 22 19.81 -12.41 -6.04
C ARG A 22 18.75 -13.43 -5.62
N ASN A 23 18.57 -14.50 -6.39
CA ASN A 23 17.57 -15.52 -6.11
C ASN A 23 17.87 -16.28 -4.81
N ARG A 24 19.15 -16.54 -4.49
CA ARG A 24 19.54 -17.14 -3.20
C ARG A 24 19.35 -16.21 -2.01
N LYS A 25 19.46 -14.89 -2.19
CA LYS A 25 19.10 -13.92 -1.14
C LYS A 25 17.59 -13.88 -0.88
N LEU A 26 16.77 -14.08 -1.91
CA LEU A 26 15.31 -14.12 -1.81
C LEU A 26 14.82 -15.44 -1.21
N GLN A 27 15.36 -16.59 -1.62
CA GLN A 27 15.00 -17.89 -1.05
C GLN A 27 15.39 -18.03 0.43
N LYS A 28 16.48 -17.39 0.88
CA LYS A 28 16.84 -17.34 2.31
C LYS A 28 15.81 -16.60 3.18
N LYS A 29 14.93 -15.79 2.59
CA LYS A 29 13.80 -15.17 3.31
C LYS A 29 12.54 -16.05 3.32
N ILE A 30 12.49 -17.12 2.52
CA ILE A 30 11.35 -18.04 2.42
C ILE A 30 11.60 -19.34 3.24
N ASP A 31 12.84 -19.82 3.31
CA ASP A 31 13.21 -21.04 4.07
C ASP A 31 13.30 -20.84 5.61
N ARG A 32 13.07 -19.62 6.13
CA ARG A 32 12.93 -19.37 7.57
C ARG A 32 11.45 -19.53 7.94
N GLY A 33 10.98 -20.77 7.95
CA GLY A 33 9.59 -21.13 8.23
C GLY A 33 9.10 -20.71 9.62
N GLU A 34 8.64 -19.47 9.72
CA GLU A 34 7.80 -18.98 10.81
C GLU A 34 6.60 -18.24 10.19
N LEU A 35 5.51 -18.98 10.02
CA LEU A 35 4.18 -18.42 10.26
C LEU A 35 4.08 -18.25 11.77
N ASP A 36 4.59 -17.13 12.30
CA ASP A 36 4.12 -16.60 13.57
C ASP A 36 4.43 -15.09 13.63
N ALA A 37 3.38 -14.31 13.93
CA ALA A 37 3.36 -12.85 14.13
C ALA A 37 3.70 -11.92 12.93
N MET A 38 2.66 -11.20 12.50
CA MET A 38 2.61 -9.84 11.92
C MET A 38 3.90 -9.24 11.32
N PRO A 39 3.95 -8.93 10.01
CA PRO A 39 5.15 -8.35 9.40
C PRO A 39 5.34 -6.90 9.83
N GLU A 40 6.53 -6.59 10.35
CA GLU A 40 7.05 -5.22 10.43
C GLU A 40 7.14 -4.66 9.00
N VAL A 41 6.52 -3.50 8.80
CA VAL A 41 6.37 -2.77 7.53
C VAL A 41 7.72 -2.65 6.82
N GLN A 42 7.95 -3.47 5.79
CA GLN A 42 8.95 -3.16 4.77
C GLN A 42 8.35 -2.08 3.87
N GLU A 43 8.87 -0.86 4.01
CA GLU A 43 8.60 0.22 3.08
C GLU A 43 8.86 -0.29 1.66
N VAL A 44 7.79 -0.35 0.87
CA VAL A 44 7.90 -0.58 -0.55
C VAL A 44 8.64 0.63 -1.10
N ASP A 45 9.84 0.42 -1.62
CA ASP A 45 10.54 1.38 -2.45
C ASP A 45 9.65 1.65 -3.67
N ALA A 46 8.73 2.61 -3.52
CA ALA A 46 8.19 3.36 -4.62
C ALA A 46 9.38 4.17 -5.16
N GLU A 47 10.16 3.52 -6.02
CA GLU A 47 11.11 4.18 -6.89
C GLU A 47 10.31 5.18 -7.71
N CYS A 48 10.45 6.42 -7.26
CA CYS A 48 9.88 7.60 -7.83
C CYS A 48 10.33 7.71 -9.29
N CYS A 49 9.36 7.80 -10.21
CA CYS A 49 9.59 8.14 -11.61
C CYS A 49 10.38 9.47 -11.64
N GLY A 50 11.65 9.41 -12.05
CA GLY A 50 12.68 10.43 -11.86
C GLY A 50 12.50 11.75 -12.61
N GLN A 51 11.41 12.49 -12.36
CA GLN A 51 11.23 13.84 -12.88
C GLN A 51 10.60 14.83 -11.89
N HIS A 52 10.80 14.63 -10.58
CA HIS A 52 10.59 15.71 -9.61
C HIS A 52 11.75 15.81 -8.64
N GLU A 53 12.51 16.89 -8.79
CA GLU A 53 13.64 17.25 -7.95
C GLU A 53 13.13 17.95 -6.69
N ILE A 54 12.56 17.20 -5.74
CA ILE A 54 12.42 17.69 -4.37
C ILE A 54 12.49 16.52 -3.37
N CYS A 55 13.64 16.41 -2.73
CA CYS A 55 13.88 15.51 -1.60
C CYS A 55 13.28 16.13 -0.31
N GLU A 56 11.96 16.33 -0.26
CA GLU A 56 11.25 16.82 0.94
C GLU A 56 10.81 15.69 1.89
N ARG A 57 11.49 14.54 1.83
CA ARG A 57 11.11 13.34 2.61
C ARG A 57 11.34 13.50 4.11
N ASP A 58 12.14 14.47 4.56
CA ASP A 58 12.43 14.67 6.01
C ASP A 58 11.56 15.73 6.71
N SER A 59 10.77 16.53 5.98
CA SER A 59 9.87 17.54 6.59
C SER A 59 8.46 17.01 6.82
N LEU A 60 7.99 16.08 5.99
CA LEU A 60 6.62 15.54 6.06
C LEU A 60 6.45 14.38 7.05
N LEU A 61 7.55 13.77 7.52
CA LEU A 61 7.52 12.64 8.46
C LEU A 61 7.27 13.04 9.92
N ALA A 62 7.27 14.34 10.24
CA ALA A 62 6.86 14.85 11.55
C ALA A 62 5.33 15.02 11.69
N ALA A 63 4.54 14.88 10.61
CA ALA A 63 3.12 15.27 10.59
C ALA A 63 2.10 14.13 10.34
N VAL A 64 2.53 12.90 10.09
CA VAL A 64 1.63 11.75 9.90
C VAL A 64 1.67 10.91 11.18
N SER A 65 0.91 11.33 12.21
CA SER A 65 0.84 10.60 13.48
C SER A 65 0.39 9.15 13.22
N LYS A 66 1.12 8.16 13.73
CA LYS A 66 0.69 6.73 13.67
C LYS A 66 -0.52 6.44 14.57
N GLN A 67 -1.10 7.46 15.19
CA GLN A 67 -2.25 7.33 16.05
C GLN A 67 -3.47 7.00 15.19
N ILE A 68 -4.13 5.91 15.54
CA ILE A 68 -5.40 5.51 14.94
C ILE A 68 -6.49 6.33 15.63
N GLU A 69 -7.28 7.04 14.82
CA GLU A 69 -8.50 7.72 15.24
C GLU A 69 -9.69 6.87 14.75
N TYR A 70 -10.66 6.62 15.62
CA TYR A 70 -11.82 5.80 15.32
C TYR A 70 -13.03 6.70 15.01
N TYR A 71 -13.88 6.26 14.08
CA TYR A 71 -15.02 7.02 13.57
C TYR A 71 -16.33 6.26 13.75
N ASP A 72 -16.53 5.68 14.95
CA ASP A 72 -17.66 4.80 15.28
C ASP A 72 -17.81 3.62 14.29
N ASP A 73 -16.67 3.08 13.85
CA ASP A 73 -16.57 2.10 12.77
C ASP A 73 -15.80 0.82 13.17
N GLU A 74 -15.74 0.54 14.48
CA GLU A 74 -15.01 -0.60 15.06
C GLU A 74 -15.55 -1.96 14.58
N GLU A 75 -16.81 -2.02 14.14
CA GLU A 75 -17.40 -3.23 13.57
C GLU A 75 -16.65 -3.69 12.32
N LEU A 76 -16.00 -2.77 11.60
CA LEU A 76 -15.19 -3.08 10.42
C LEU A 76 -13.85 -3.73 10.76
N ASP A 77 -13.41 -3.74 12.03
CA ASP A 77 -12.16 -4.39 12.46
C ASP A 77 -12.19 -5.91 12.21
N LYS A 78 -13.38 -6.52 12.06
CA LYS A 78 -13.51 -7.92 11.65
C LYS A 78 -12.97 -8.20 10.24
N TYR A 79 -12.75 -7.15 9.44
CA TYR A 79 -12.24 -7.23 8.07
C TYR A 79 -10.73 -6.96 7.93
N ILE A 80 -9.98 -6.83 9.03
CA ILE A 80 -8.53 -6.66 8.98
C ILE A 80 -7.86 -7.77 8.15
N GLY A 81 -7.05 -7.37 7.16
CA GLY A 81 -6.38 -8.30 6.25
C GLY A 81 -7.25 -8.89 5.15
N THR A 82 -8.51 -8.46 5.03
CA THR A 82 -9.39 -8.82 3.91
C THR A 82 -9.01 -8.01 2.66
N ALA A 83 -8.96 -8.67 1.51
CA ALA A 83 -8.66 -8.01 0.25
C ALA A 83 -9.86 -7.19 -0.26
N PRO A 84 -9.64 -6.06 -0.97
CA PRO A 84 -10.71 -5.21 -1.51
C PRO A 84 -11.75 -5.92 -2.37
N ASP A 85 -11.35 -6.98 -3.06
CA ASP A 85 -12.16 -7.77 -4.00
C ASP A 85 -12.79 -9.02 -3.36
N ALA A 86 -12.53 -9.24 -2.06
CA ALA A 86 -13.01 -10.40 -1.33
C ALA A 86 -14.29 -10.12 -0.52
N TYR A 87 -14.79 -8.89 -0.52
CA TYR A 87 -16.01 -8.52 0.19
C TYR A 87 -17.26 -9.06 -0.50
N THR A 88 -18.22 -9.55 0.28
CA THR A 88 -19.57 -9.83 -0.22
C THR A 88 -20.38 -8.53 -0.25
N PRO A 89 -21.47 -8.44 -1.06
CA PRO A 89 -22.31 -7.26 -1.10
C PRO A 89 -22.82 -6.81 0.27
N GLU A 90 -23.17 -7.76 1.14
CA GLU A 90 -23.62 -7.47 2.50
C GLU A 90 -22.51 -6.88 3.38
N GLN A 91 -21.25 -7.28 3.15
CA GLN A 91 -20.11 -6.70 3.85
C GLN A 91 -19.81 -5.31 3.33
N GLU A 92 -19.90 -5.10 2.01
CA GLU A 92 -19.76 -3.78 1.40
C GLU A 92 -20.82 -2.81 1.94
N ASP A 93 -22.05 -3.27 2.19
CA ASP A 93 -23.11 -2.46 2.79
C ASP A 93 -22.74 -1.94 4.19
N GLU A 94 -22.00 -2.71 5.00
CA GLU A 94 -21.53 -2.23 6.31
C GLU A 94 -20.54 -1.06 6.16
N PHE A 95 -19.68 -1.07 5.13
CA PHE A 95 -18.82 0.07 4.82
C PHE A 95 -19.64 1.27 4.32
N ARG A 96 -20.70 1.03 3.55
CA ARG A 96 -21.61 2.10 3.07
C ARG A 96 -22.37 2.75 4.20
N ASP A 97 -22.83 1.98 5.17
CA ASP A 97 -23.55 2.50 6.34
C ASP A 97 -22.69 3.48 7.13
N VAL A 98 -21.43 3.13 7.41
CA VAL A 98 -20.47 4.05 8.03
C VAL A 98 -20.19 5.26 7.12
N PHE A 99 -19.89 5.03 5.85
CA PHE A 99 -19.52 6.08 4.92
C PHE A 99 -20.63 7.12 4.73
N TYR A 100 -21.89 6.70 4.61
CA TYR A 100 -23.02 7.60 4.38
C TYR A 100 -23.54 8.30 5.63
N THR A 101 -23.21 7.79 6.82
CA THR A 101 -23.56 8.44 8.09
C THR A 101 -22.49 9.42 8.58
N MET A 102 -21.27 9.29 8.06
CA MET A 102 -20.15 10.15 8.36
C MET A 102 -20.24 11.51 7.65
N GLN A 103 -19.66 12.54 8.27
CA GLN A 103 -19.49 13.83 7.60
C GLN A 103 -18.39 13.74 6.54
N ASP A 104 -18.58 14.40 5.40
CA ASP A 104 -17.57 14.45 4.35
C ASP A 104 -16.18 14.84 4.90
N THR A 105 -16.10 15.70 5.94
CA THR A 105 -14.84 16.20 6.57
C THR A 105 -13.96 15.09 7.09
N ASP A 106 -14.61 14.02 7.53
CA ASP A 106 -14.02 12.97 8.31
C ASP A 106 -13.60 11.80 7.41
N VAL A 107 -14.16 11.73 6.18
CA VAL A 107 -13.88 10.68 5.17
C VAL A 107 -12.37 10.48 4.93
N ALA A 108 -11.60 11.57 4.80
CA ALA A 108 -10.16 11.47 4.58
C ALA A 108 -9.42 10.87 5.80
N GLY A 109 -9.86 11.23 7.00
CA GLY A 109 -9.31 10.71 8.25
C GLY A 109 -9.71 9.25 8.49
N TRP A 110 -10.95 8.90 8.17
CA TRP A 110 -11.48 7.54 8.24
C TRP A 110 -10.75 6.59 7.29
N VAL A 111 -10.57 6.95 6.02
CA VAL A 111 -9.79 6.16 5.06
C VAL A 111 -8.36 5.93 5.57
N ARG A 112 -7.76 6.96 6.16
CA ARG A 112 -6.43 6.85 6.76
C ARG A 112 -6.44 5.92 7.99
N SER A 113 -7.47 5.96 8.82
CA SER A 113 -7.66 5.04 9.95
C SER A 113 -7.79 3.58 9.50
N LEU A 114 -8.61 3.31 8.47
CA LEU A 114 -8.75 1.97 7.88
C LEU A 114 -7.42 1.45 7.35
N GLN A 115 -6.66 2.29 6.63
CA GLN A 115 -5.32 1.94 6.14
C GLN A 115 -4.35 1.62 7.28
N LEU A 116 -4.36 2.40 8.37
CA LEU A 116 -3.52 2.14 9.55
C LEU A 116 -3.91 0.85 10.28
N ARG A 117 -5.19 0.48 10.25
CA ARG A 117 -5.71 -0.79 10.80
C ARG A 117 -5.51 -1.99 9.88
N GLY A 118 -5.13 -1.78 8.62
CA GLY A 118 -4.99 -2.86 7.64
C GLY A 118 -6.33 -3.37 7.10
N ILE A 119 -7.35 -2.51 7.11
CA ILE A 119 -8.66 -2.77 6.50
C ILE A 119 -8.66 -2.13 5.11
N ALA A 120 -8.86 -2.94 4.09
CA ALA A 120 -8.91 -2.45 2.72
C ALA A 120 -10.32 -1.96 2.39
N LEU A 121 -10.44 -0.79 1.75
CA LEU A 121 -11.74 -0.27 1.33
C LEU A 121 -12.25 -1.06 0.10
N PRO A 122 -13.54 -1.45 0.07
CA PRO A 122 -14.16 -2.03 -1.12
C PRO A 122 -14.05 -1.15 -2.37
N ASP A 123 -13.80 -1.75 -3.54
CA ASP A 123 -13.61 -1.00 -4.79
C ASP A 123 -14.88 -0.25 -5.24
N ASN A 124 -16.06 -0.73 -4.87
CA ASN A 124 -17.35 -0.12 -5.20
C ASN A 124 -17.64 1.21 -4.46
N ILE A 125 -16.96 1.49 -3.35
CA ILE A 125 -17.11 2.71 -2.53
C ILE A 125 -15.92 3.65 -2.76
N LYS A 126 -14.79 3.08 -3.18
CA LYS A 126 -13.53 3.77 -3.40
C LYS A 126 -13.64 4.94 -4.37
N ASP A 127 -14.40 4.81 -5.45
CA ASP A 127 -14.61 5.89 -6.42
C ASP A 127 -15.38 7.07 -5.80
N GLU A 128 -16.42 6.81 -5.00
CA GLU A 128 -17.19 7.84 -4.29
C GLU A 128 -16.31 8.58 -3.26
N VAL A 129 -15.54 7.83 -2.47
CA VAL A 129 -14.58 8.36 -1.50
C VAL A 129 -13.54 9.25 -2.18
N PHE A 130 -13.00 8.83 -3.34
CA PHE A 130 -12.03 9.62 -4.08
C PHE A 130 -12.60 10.92 -4.62
N LEU A 131 -13.87 10.96 -5.02
CA LEU A 131 -14.53 12.19 -5.45
C LEU A 131 -14.60 13.20 -4.31
N ILE A 132 -15.07 12.79 -3.13
CA ILE A 132 -15.20 13.67 -1.95
C ILE A 132 -13.84 14.22 -1.50
N ILE A 133 -12.81 13.36 -1.43
CA ILE A 133 -11.45 13.78 -1.08
C ILE A 133 -10.83 14.65 -2.17
N GLY A 134 -11.12 14.36 -3.45
CA GLY A 134 -10.65 15.13 -4.60
C GLY A 134 -11.19 16.55 -4.62
N GLU A 135 -12.49 16.72 -4.39
CA GLU A 135 -13.15 18.04 -4.30
C GLU A 135 -12.51 18.91 -3.22
N ARG A 136 -12.19 18.33 -2.07
CA ARG A 136 -11.54 19.01 -0.94
C ARG A 136 -10.12 19.49 -1.22
N ARG A 137 -9.36 18.79 -2.06
CA ARG A 137 -8.01 19.24 -2.43
C ARG A 137 -8.05 20.42 -3.40
N LEU A 138 -9.15 20.59 -4.14
CA LEU A 138 -9.34 21.69 -5.08
C LEU A 138 -9.92 22.95 -4.42
N THR A 139 -10.59 22.82 -3.26
CA THR A 139 -11.09 23.94 -2.46
C THR A 139 -10.50 23.92 -1.05
N PRO A 140 -9.25 24.39 -0.85
CA PRO A 140 -8.60 24.34 0.46
C PRO A 140 -9.29 25.21 1.52
N HIS A 141 -10.16 26.15 1.11
CA HIS A 141 -10.81 27.09 2.01
C HIS A 141 -12.18 27.52 1.47
N SER A 142 -13.22 27.29 2.28
CA SER A 142 -14.32 28.22 2.48
C SER A 142 -14.60 28.29 3.97
#